data_AF-B6K6E5-F1
#
_entry.id   AF-B6K6E5-F1
#
_cell.length_a   1.000
_cell.length_b   1.000
_cell.length_c   1.000
_cell.angle_alpha   90.00
_cell.angle_beta   90.00
_cell.angle_gamma   90.00
#
_symmetry.space_group_name_H-M   'P 1'
#
loop_
_entity.id
_entity.type
_entity.pdbx_description
1 polymer ?
#
loop_
_entity_poly.entity_id
_entity_poly.type
_entity_poly.pdbx_seq_one_letter_code
_entity_poly.pdbx_strand_id
1 'polypeptide(L)'
;MLGDSIYDDQEDFNPFADVVSPLANPKEPESNTSSTHEESDRQLTTIPEASPRAHRVLSRKQNLNPVHLENLTLESSPLGPLQPDISSTDPIIGETKHESSIITSHETPDHSKPQSIKETEQKLHDVEESSLNSKSNNQNKAPEAPLPHYEITIHDPHKVGELTSAHTVYCVTSTVTYPNAQSPTESKEELQVERRYRDFLLLYQLLGATHPGTIIPPAPEKQVVGRFDDEFVELRRASLEKMIRKIAQHPRLCQDDAFRYFLSASVFDLRLSRRHGTAESRALSSSGSGILGSISSVFSGSTAKYAETDEFLEEKKLYWEVMDAQLRSLYQTLSLVMEQRDEVGTVVSEFGESLANLSLVELDAGLCSKLDALAQLQMNLHQVHERRVVHDNLTLSVTLNEYIRTAESVQNAYASRQKVWQSWQSAIAEANRSKATLDKYMKHGKTQQEKITNYTNEVNEHQRVASLLEADYANATKVLKSELGKIEEERVEEFKASVETWLESIIESQKEIIDRWETFLQQQQQQV
;
A
#
# COMPACT_ATOMS: atom_id res chain seq x y z
N MET A 1 -54.57 16.07 26.56
CA MET A 1 -55.48 14.94 26.74
C MET A 1 -55.50 14.15 25.44
N LEU A 2 -55.38 12.82 25.51
CA LEU A 2 -55.76 11.82 24.47
C LEU A 2 -55.26 12.13 23.02
N GLY A 3 -54.32 11.43 22.41
CA GLY A 3 -53.77 10.10 22.69
C GLY A 3 -54.34 9.07 21.70
N ASP A 4 -53.47 8.46 20.91
CA ASP A 4 -53.51 7.02 20.64
C ASP A 4 -52.16 6.54 20.09
N SER A 5 -51.86 5.28 20.40
CA SER A 5 -50.57 4.62 20.18
C SER A 5 -50.80 3.38 19.32
N ILE A 6 -50.08 3.26 18.21
CA ILE A 6 -49.90 2.00 17.51
C ILE A 6 -48.40 1.86 17.21
N TYR A 7 -47.72 1.07 18.05
CA TYR A 7 -46.52 0.35 17.63
C TYR A 7 -46.99 -0.80 16.75
N ASP A 8 -46.28 -1.06 15.66
CA ASP A 8 -46.42 -2.28 14.87
C ASP A 8 -45.01 -2.76 14.50
N ASP A 9 -44.70 -3.99 14.89
CA ASP A 9 -43.35 -4.55 14.82
C ASP A 9 -43.02 -4.99 13.38
N GLN A 10 -41.82 -4.64 12.90
CA GLN A 10 -41.21 -5.32 11.76
C GLN A 10 -39.83 -5.84 12.14
N GLU A 11 -39.77 -7.14 12.38
CA GLU A 11 -38.53 -7.87 12.66
C GLU A 11 -37.56 -7.78 11.46
N ASP A 12 -36.32 -7.36 11.73
CA ASP A 12 -35.25 -7.39 10.74
C ASP A 12 -34.91 -8.83 10.36
N PHE A 13 -35.32 -9.23 9.15
CA PHE A 13 -34.99 -10.52 8.56
C PHE A 13 -33.46 -10.68 8.42
N ASN A 14 -32.87 -11.53 9.26
CA ASN A 14 -31.44 -11.84 9.26
C ASN A 14 -31.13 -13.06 8.36
N PRO A 15 -30.60 -12.88 7.14
CA PRO A 15 -30.47 -13.97 6.16
C PRO A 15 -29.28 -14.92 6.40
N PHE A 16 -28.63 -14.87 7.58
CA PHE A 16 -27.43 -15.67 7.89
C PHE A 16 -27.49 -16.39 9.25
N ALA A 17 -28.68 -16.60 9.83
CA ALA A 17 -28.82 -17.28 11.12
C ALA A 17 -28.49 -18.80 11.09
N ASP A 18 -28.64 -19.47 9.94
CA ASP A 18 -28.55 -20.94 9.82
C ASP A 18 -27.26 -21.43 9.14
N VAL A 19 -26.08 -21.28 9.78
CA VAL A 19 -24.90 -22.12 9.49
C VAL A 19 -24.03 -22.40 10.74
N VAL A 20 -24.59 -23.03 11.79
CA VAL A 20 -23.77 -23.77 12.79
C VAL A 20 -24.51 -25.03 13.26
N SER A 21 -24.04 -26.20 12.82
CA SER A 21 -24.45 -27.49 13.42
C SER A 21 -23.71 -27.71 14.74
N PRO A 22 -24.39 -28.05 15.86
CA PRO A 22 -23.73 -28.27 17.13
C PRO A 22 -23.05 -29.64 17.19
N LEU A 23 -21.75 -29.67 17.51
CA LEU A 23 -21.02 -30.92 17.76
C LEU A 23 -21.31 -31.41 19.18
N ALA A 24 -21.72 -32.67 19.31
CA ALA A 24 -22.11 -33.26 20.59
C ALA A 24 -20.90 -33.51 21.51
N ASN A 25 -21.05 -33.21 22.81
CA ASN A 25 -20.11 -33.59 23.85
C ASN A 25 -20.71 -34.76 24.68
N PRO A 26 -19.93 -35.77 25.10
CA PRO A 26 -20.46 -36.96 25.76
C PRO A 26 -20.77 -36.74 27.27
N LYS A 27 -21.58 -37.63 27.83
CA LYS A 27 -22.07 -37.60 29.21
C LYS A 27 -21.01 -38.04 30.23
N GLU A 28 -20.99 -37.39 31.39
CA GLU A 28 -20.55 -37.99 32.67
C GLU A 28 -21.77 -38.38 33.52
N PRO A 29 -21.66 -39.41 34.41
CA PRO A 29 -22.71 -39.77 35.36
C PRO A 29 -22.52 -39.12 36.74
N GLU A 30 -23.64 -38.94 37.46
CA GLU A 30 -23.72 -38.31 38.78
C GLU A 30 -23.15 -39.18 39.93
N SER A 31 -22.69 -38.54 41.03
CA SER A 31 -23.20 -38.86 42.38
C SER A 31 -22.68 -37.95 43.53
N ASN A 32 -23.63 -37.49 44.34
CA ASN A 32 -23.62 -37.39 45.82
C ASN A 32 -22.84 -36.31 46.63
N THR A 33 -23.66 -35.45 47.26
CA THR A 33 -23.79 -35.18 48.74
C THR A 33 -23.13 -33.99 49.48
N SER A 34 -23.97 -33.33 50.31
CA SER A 34 -23.72 -32.56 51.56
C SER A 34 -22.84 -31.28 51.52
N SER A 35 -23.38 -30.06 51.68
CA SER A 35 -23.69 -29.32 52.95
C SER A 35 -22.45 -28.96 53.79
N THR A 36 -22.20 -27.71 54.25
CA THR A 36 -23.05 -26.88 55.15
C THR A 36 -22.81 -25.35 55.08
N HIS A 37 -23.66 -24.57 55.77
CA HIS A 37 -23.58 -23.11 56.03
C HIS A 37 -22.34 -22.65 56.84
N GLU A 38 -21.96 -21.36 56.74
CA GLU A 38 -22.15 -20.34 57.80
C GLU A 38 -21.77 -18.90 57.37
N GLU A 39 -22.41 -17.89 57.99
CA GLU A 39 -22.15 -16.43 57.81
C GLU A 39 -21.29 -15.87 58.96
N SER A 40 -20.50 -14.81 58.74
CA SER A 40 -20.26 -13.77 59.77
C SER A 40 -19.54 -12.51 59.24
N ASP A 41 -20.00 -11.34 59.72
CA ASP A 41 -19.39 -10.01 59.50
C ASP A 41 -18.09 -9.79 60.29
N ARG A 42 -17.17 -8.93 59.79
CA ARG A 42 -16.76 -7.64 60.43
C ARG A 42 -15.66 -6.85 59.69
N GLN A 43 -15.43 -5.61 60.15
CA GLN A 43 -14.83 -4.48 59.42
C GLN A 43 -13.30 -4.25 59.62
N LEU A 44 -12.71 -3.54 58.64
CA LEU A 44 -11.58 -2.56 58.71
C LEU A 44 -10.19 -2.97 59.25
N THR A 45 -9.13 -2.85 58.41
CA THR A 45 -8.02 -1.86 58.55
C THR A 45 -7.01 -1.85 57.36
N THR A 46 -6.87 -0.68 56.72
CA THR A 46 -5.68 0.00 56.11
C THR A 46 -4.52 -0.71 55.32
N ILE A 47 -4.41 -0.35 54.01
CA ILE A 47 -3.24 0.19 53.22
C ILE A 47 -1.88 -0.60 53.15
N PRO A 48 -1.12 -0.71 52.00
CA PRO A 48 -1.41 -0.69 50.55
C PRO A 48 -0.70 -1.87 49.76
N GLU A 49 -0.49 -1.69 48.44
CA GLU A 49 0.34 -2.46 47.47
C GLU A 49 -0.24 -3.71 46.77
N ALA A 50 -0.52 -3.56 45.46
CA ALA A 50 -0.09 -4.48 44.39
C ALA A 50 -0.28 -3.81 43.01
N SER A 51 0.80 -3.59 42.26
CA SER A 51 0.74 -3.13 40.86
C SER A 51 0.37 -4.30 39.93
N PRO A 52 -0.40 -4.12 38.83
CA PRO A 52 -0.92 -5.24 38.05
C PRO A 52 0.17 -5.98 37.26
N ARG A 53 0.18 -7.32 37.36
CA ARG A 53 1.03 -8.20 36.55
C ARG A 53 0.70 -8.05 35.06
N ALA A 54 1.70 -7.72 34.25
CA ALA A 54 1.62 -7.84 32.81
C ALA A 54 1.40 -9.30 32.39
N HIS A 55 0.48 -9.54 31.45
CA HIS A 55 0.22 -10.86 30.91
C HIS A 55 1.30 -11.27 29.91
N ARG A 56 2.22 -12.16 30.34
CA ARG A 56 3.25 -12.74 29.47
C ARG A 56 2.61 -13.62 28.40
N VAL A 57 2.57 -13.14 27.16
CA VAL A 57 2.15 -13.94 26.00
C VAL A 57 3.19 -15.03 25.75
N LEU A 58 2.75 -16.29 25.72
CA LEU A 58 3.61 -17.43 25.39
C LEU A 58 3.76 -17.56 23.88
N SER A 59 4.80 -16.94 23.32
CA SER A 59 5.15 -17.09 21.91
C SER A 59 5.46 -18.56 21.58
N ARG A 60 4.69 -19.10 20.62
CA ARG A 60 4.79 -20.48 20.17
C ARG A 60 6.07 -20.67 19.37
N LYS A 61 7.08 -21.32 19.96
CA LYS A 61 8.33 -21.69 19.26
C LYS A 61 8.01 -22.41 17.95
N GLN A 62 8.30 -21.76 16.83
CA GLN A 62 8.41 -22.43 15.54
C GLN A 62 9.80 -23.06 15.46
N ASN A 63 9.85 -24.36 15.17
CA ASN A 63 11.11 -25.04 14.87
C ASN A 63 11.56 -24.63 13.46
N LEU A 64 12.39 -23.60 13.38
CA LEU A 64 13.20 -23.32 12.20
C LEU A 64 14.53 -24.06 12.38
N ASN A 65 14.88 -24.92 11.43
CA ASN A 65 16.17 -25.60 11.44
C ASN A 65 17.30 -24.56 11.33
N PRO A 66 18.37 -24.65 12.13
CA PRO A 66 19.51 -23.76 11.99
C PRO A 66 20.18 -23.98 10.64
N VAL A 67 20.37 -22.90 9.89
CA VAL A 67 21.20 -22.92 8.67
C VAL A 67 22.65 -23.11 9.12
N HIS A 68 23.28 -24.22 8.74
CA HIS A 68 24.70 -24.46 9.01
C HIS A 68 25.54 -23.42 8.25
N LEU A 69 26.12 -22.46 8.98
CA LEU A 69 26.96 -21.42 8.43
C LEU A 69 28.42 -21.88 8.35
N GLU A 70 28.68 -22.87 7.49
CA GLU A 70 30.04 -23.32 7.17
C GLU A 70 30.38 -23.02 5.71
N ASN A 71 31.61 -22.53 5.49
CA ASN A 71 32.21 -22.11 4.22
C ASN A 71 31.78 -20.74 3.65
N LEU A 72 31.99 -19.68 4.45
CA LEU A 72 32.47 -18.39 3.93
C LEU A 72 33.92 -18.19 4.37
N THR A 73 34.86 -18.40 3.45
CA THR A 73 36.29 -18.14 3.68
C THR A 73 36.57 -16.64 3.72
N LEU A 74 37.43 -16.24 4.66
CA LEU A 74 37.56 -14.87 5.18
C LEU A 74 38.39 -13.91 4.29
N GLU A 75 38.25 -13.99 2.96
CA GLU A 75 39.10 -13.28 1.98
C GLU A 75 38.34 -12.36 0.99
N SER A 76 37.20 -11.79 1.37
CA SER A 76 36.49 -10.80 0.53
C SER A 76 35.75 -9.69 1.29
N SER A 77 36.30 -9.24 2.41
CA SER A 77 35.92 -7.94 3.00
C SER A 77 36.62 -6.79 2.25
N PRO A 78 35.90 -5.75 1.75
CA PRO A 78 36.49 -4.63 1.01
C PRO A 78 37.26 -3.62 1.90
N LEU A 79 37.46 -3.95 3.18
CA LEU A 79 38.25 -3.21 4.15
C LEU A 79 39.17 -4.23 4.83
N GLY A 80 40.48 -4.14 4.54
CA GLY A 80 41.49 -5.02 5.13
C GLY A 80 41.72 -4.75 6.62
N PRO A 81 42.36 -5.69 7.35
CA PRO A 81 42.57 -5.56 8.79
C PRO A 81 43.56 -4.43 9.12
N LEU A 82 43.12 -3.48 9.94
CA LEU A 82 44.00 -2.51 10.58
C LEU A 82 44.81 -3.20 11.69
N GLN A 83 46.14 -3.10 11.66
CA GLN A 83 47.03 -3.47 12.76
C GLN A 83 47.66 -2.21 13.41
N PRO A 84 48.01 -2.27 14.71
CA PRO A 84 48.28 -1.07 15.51
C PRO A 84 49.77 -0.67 15.60
N ASP A 85 49.96 0.49 16.23
CA ASP A 85 51.15 1.00 16.96
C ASP A 85 52.30 1.74 16.24
N ILE A 86 52.12 3.07 16.22
CA ILE A 86 53.04 4.14 16.64
C ILE A 86 54.53 3.77 16.92
N SER A 87 55.48 4.31 16.13
CA SER A 87 56.39 5.39 16.59
C SER A 87 57.49 5.78 15.57
N SER A 88 58.02 6.98 15.74
CA SER A 88 58.87 7.75 14.80
C SER A 88 60.37 7.43 14.84
N THR A 89 61.07 7.50 13.69
CA THR A 89 62.09 8.54 13.38
C THR A 89 62.75 8.34 11.99
N ASP A 90 63.23 9.44 11.39
CA ASP A 90 63.74 9.57 10.01
C ASP A 90 65.20 9.07 9.80
N PRO A 91 65.88 9.35 8.66
CA PRO A 91 65.73 8.77 7.32
C PRO A 91 67.08 8.18 6.81
N ILE A 92 67.22 7.81 5.52
CA ILE A 92 68.40 8.07 4.62
C ILE A 92 68.37 7.25 3.30
N ILE A 93 68.41 7.98 2.18
CA ILE A 93 69.15 7.81 0.90
C ILE A 93 69.79 6.45 0.58
N GLY A 94 69.65 5.98 -0.67
CA GLY A 94 70.78 5.29 -1.35
C GLY A 94 70.45 4.23 -2.41
N GLU A 95 70.78 4.53 -3.67
CA GLU A 95 70.78 3.63 -4.82
C GLU A 95 71.58 2.32 -4.60
N THR A 96 71.20 1.21 -5.26
CA THR A 96 71.99 0.64 -6.38
C THR A 96 71.29 -0.55 -7.07
N LYS A 97 71.67 -0.79 -8.34
CA LYS A 97 71.16 -1.86 -9.22
C LYS A 97 71.91 -3.17 -8.98
N HIS A 98 71.29 -4.33 -9.27
CA HIS A 98 71.90 -5.33 -10.19
C HIS A 98 70.88 -6.37 -10.72
N GLU A 99 70.82 -6.47 -12.05
CA GLU A 99 70.58 -7.65 -12.92
C GLU A 99 69.53 -8.72 -12.60
N SER A 100 68.44 -8.65 -13.39
CA SER A 100 67.84 -9.74 -14.19
C SER A 100 68.59 -11.09 -14.26
N SER A 101 67.91 -12.24 -14.27
CA SER A 101 67.07 -12.65 -15.42
C SER A 101 66.19 -13.91 -15.19
N ILE A 102 64.97 -13.93 -15.77
CA ILE A 102 64.34 -15.06 -16.52
C ILE A 102 64.07 -16.36 -15.70
N ILE A 103 62.85 -16.93 -15.58
CA ILE A 103 61.49 -16.75 -16.16
C ILE A 103 60.50 -17.50 -15.20
N THR A 104 59.16 -17.36 -15.12
CA THR A 104 58.08 -17.32 -16.13
C THR A 104 56.74 -16.85 -15.55
N SER A 105 55.81 -16.44 -16.43
CA SER A 105 54.32 -16.56 -16.39
C SER A 105 53.57 -16.83 -15.07
N HIS A 106 52.45 -16.16 -14.76
CA HIS A 106 51.76 -15.06 -15.46
C HIS A 106 50.88 -14.31 -14.45
N GLU A 107 50.92 -12.98 -14.47
CA GLU A 107 50.07 -12.14 -13.64
C GLU A 107 48.73 -11.83 -14.33
N THR A 108 47.73 -11.48 -13.50
CA THR A 108 46.74 -10.43 -13.82
C THR A 108 46.46 -9.60 -12.57
N PRO A 109 46.85 -8.32 -12.54
CA PRO A 109 46.16 -7.26 -11.81
C PRO A 109 45.07 -6.67 -12.73
N ASP A 110 43.93 -6.14 -12.26
CA ASP A 110 43.76 -5.02 -11.31
C ASP A 110 44.22 -3.67 -11.93
N HIS A 111 43.56 -2.52 -11.76
CA HIS A 111 42.55 -2.11 -10.77
C HIS A 111 41.75 -0.90 -11.33
N SER A 112 40.58 -0.59 -10.74
CA SER A 112 40.11 0.76 -10.36
C SER A 112 40.70 2.00 -11.08
N LYS A 113 39.97 2.94 -11.70
CA LYS A 113 38.80 3.73 -11.21
C LYS A 113 38.38 4.75 -12.31
N PRO A 114 37.20 5.41 -12.22
CA PRO A 114 36.63 6.18 -13.33
C PRO A 114 36.95 7.69 -13.30
N GLN A 115 37.11 8.30 -14.48
CA GLN A 115 36.92 9.74 -14.68
C GLN A 115 36.09 10.02 -15.95
N SER A 116 35.21 11.01 -15.81
CA SER A 116 34.23 11.51 -16.79
C SER A 116 34.76 11.71 -18.21
N ILE A 117 34.10 11.08 -19.20
CA ILE A 117 34.07 11.54 -20.59
C ILE A 117 32.62 11.52 -21.09
N LYS A 118 32.13 12.70 -21.51
CA LYS A 118 30.96 12.84 -22.40
C LYS A 118 31.39 12.43 -23.81
N GLU A 119 30.40 12.10 -24.65
CA GLU A 119 30.46 11.94 -26.11
C GLU A 119 30.46 10.49 -26.64
N THR A 120 29.60 10.29 -27.64
CA THR A 120 29.62 9.21 -28.65
C THR A 120 28.96 7.86 -28.32
N GLU A 121 27.63 7.87 -28.21
CA GLU A 121 26.80 6.89 -28.94
C GLU A 121 25.93 7.61 -29.98
N GLN A 122 26.60 8.21 -30.97
CA GLN A 122 25.99 8.63 -32.23
C GLN A 122 26.66 7.85 -33.38
N LYS A 123 26.07 6.70 -33.73
CA LYS A 123 25.98 6.15 -35.10
C LYS A 123 25.46 4.71 -35.08
N LEU A 124 24.15 4.55 -35.28
CA LEU A 124 23.52 3.46 -36.03
C LEU A 124 22.00 3.67 -36.00
N HIS A 125 21.49 4.51 -36.90
CA HIS A 125 20.14 4.42 -37.48
C HIS A 125 20.01 5.55 -38.52
N ASP A 126 20.46 5.25 -39.72
CA ASP A 126 20.19 6.02 -40.94
C ASP A 126 19.82 5.01 -42.02
N VAL A 127 18.97 5.42 -42.98
CA VAL A 127 18.38 4.58 -44.06
C VAL A 127 17.20 3.69 -43.64
N GLU A 128 16.03 4.30 -43.44
CA GLU A 128 14.88 4.15 -44.37
C GLU A 128 13.72 5.10 -43.97
N GLU A 129 13.81 6.37 -44.38
CA GLU A 129 12.66 7.28 -44.39
C GLU A 129 12.37 7.74 -45.82
N SER A 130 11.43 7.07 -46.48
CA SER A 130 10.74 7.64 -47.64
C SER A 130 9.34 7.05 -47.83
N SER A 131 8.40 7.91 -48.23
CA SER A 131 6.98 7.61 -48.48
C SER A 131 6.12 7.13 -47.29
N LEU A 132 5.45 8.08 -46.62
CA LEU A 132 3.99 8.24 -46.73
C LEU A 132 3.53 9.57 -46.11
N ASN A 133 3.62 10.65 -46.88
CA ASN A 133 3.13 11.97 -46.48
C ASN A 133 1.61 12.05 -46.66
N SER A 134 0.84 11.76 -45.59
CA SER A 134 -0.60 12.04 -45.52
C SER A 134 -0.86 13.22 -44.57
N LYS A 135 -1.37 14.32 -45.13
CA LYS A 135 -1.67 15.55 -44.40
C LYS A 135 -2.82 15.32 -43.42
N SER A 136 -2.52 15.06 -42.15
CA SER A 136 -3.55 15.08 -41.10
C SER A 136 -3.93 16.53 -40.80
N ASN A 137 -5.23 16.82 -40.89
CA ASN A 137 -5.76 18.17 -40.86
C ASN A 137 -5.91 18.62 -39.40
N ASN A 138 -5.06 19.55 -38.96
CA ASN A 138 -5.09 20.07 -37.59
C ASN A 138 -6.37 20.91 -37.37
N GLN A 139 -7.42 20.28 -36.86
CA GLN A 139 -8.66 20.96 -36.47
C GLN A 139 -8.84 20.96 -34.95
N ASN A 140 -8.73 22.15 -34.37
CA ASN A 140 -9.38 22.59 -33.14
C ASN A 140 -9.37 21.63 -31.93
N LYS A 141 -8.25 21.58 -31.20
CA LYS A 141 -8.37 21.39 -29.73
C LYS A 141 -8.84 22.71 -29.14
N ALA A 142 -10.06 22.74 -28.60
CA ALA A 142 -10.55 23.91 -27.86
C ALA A 142 -9.63 24.19 -26.65
N PRO A 143 -9.51 25.44 -26.17
CA PRO A 143 -8.75 25.72 -24.96
C PRO A 143 -9.37 24.94 -23.80
N GLU A 144 -8.58 23.99 -23.29
CA GLU A 144 -8.96 23.11 -22.20
C GLU A 144 -9.14 23.97 -20.95
N ALA A 145 -10.37 24.01 -20.41
CA ALA A 145 -10.69 24.92 -19.32
C ALA A 145 -9.80 24.58 -18.09
N PRO A 146 -9.15 25.58 -17.46
CA PRO A 146 -8.27 25.33 -16.33
C PRO A 146 -9.00 24.60 -15.21
N LEU A 147 -8.43 23.47 -14.78
CA LEU A 147 -9.02 22.53 -13.84
C LEU A 147 -9.21 23.15 -12.45
N PRO A 148 -10.23 22.72 -11.68
CA PRO A 148 -10.36 23.11 -10.28
C PRO A 148 -9.14 22.64 -9.48
N HIS A 149 -8.60 23.51 -8.64
CA HIS A 149 -7.56 23.15 -7.67
C HIS A 149 -8.20 22.79 -6.34
N TYR A 150 -7.85 21.64 -5.78
CA TYR A 150 -8.37 21.16 -4.52
C TYR A 150 -7.26 21.14 -3.46
N GLU A 151 -7.48 21.85 -2.36
CA GLU A 151 -6.72 21.73 -1.11
C GLU A 151 -7.56 20.89 -0.13
N ILE A 152 -7.06 19.73 0.29
CA ILE A 152 -7.83 18.77 1.11
C ILE A 152 -6.99 18.36 2.31
N THR A 153 -7.62 18.33 3.49
CA THR A 153 -7.08 17.80 4.75
C THR A 153 -8.04 16.77 5.33
N ILE A 154 -7.50 15.78 6.04
CA ILE A 154 -8.29 14.79 6.78
C ILE A 154 -7.82 14.83 8.24
N HIS A 155 -8.73 15.10 9.17
CA HIS A 155 -8.41 15.34 10.58
C HIS A 155 -9.50 14.77 11.52
N ASP A 156 -9.34 15.02 12.81
CA ASP A 156 -10.24 14.65 13.92
C ASP A 156 -10.79 13.21 13.83
N PRO A 157 -9.90 12.19 13.74
CA PRO A 157 -10.33 10.81 13.76
C PRO A 157 -11.01 10.49 15.10
N HIS A 158 -12.27 10.06 15.05
CA HIS A 158 -13.03 9.74 16.26
C HIS A 158 -13.88 8.48 16.08
N LYS A 159 -14.12 7.78 17.19
CA LYS A 159 -14.87 6.52 17.21
C LYS A 159 -16.36 6.79 17.34
N VAL A 160 -17.14 6.32 16.37
CA VAL A 160 -18.61 6.41 16.36
C VAL A 160 -19.22 5.01 16.47
N GLY A 161 -20.27 4.89 17.28
CA GLY A 161 -21.05 3.67 17.48
C GLY A 161 -20.54 2.77 18.63
N GLU A 162 -21.43 1.92 19.12
CA GLU A 162 -21.18 1.04 20.27
C GLU A 162 -20.94 -0.42 19.84
N LEU A 163 -20.25 -1.15 20.72
CA LEU A 163 -20.00 -2.59 20.63
C LEU A 163 -19.51 -3.03 19.22
N THR A 164 -20.31 -3.83 18.52
CA THR A 164 -19.97 -4.44 17.22
C THR A 164 -20.06 -3.46 16.05
N SER A 165 -20.88 -2.41 16.18
CA SER A 165 -21.13 -1.40 15.12
C SER A 165 -20.06 -0.29 15.04
N ALA A 166 -19.19 -0.23 16.06
CA ALA A 166 -18.19 0.83 16.20
C ALA A 166 -17.24 0.94 15.00
N HIS A 167 -16.95 2.16 14.57
CA HIS A 167 -16.06 2.49 13.47
C HIS A 167 -15.43 3.88 13.63
N THR A 168 -14.27 4.11 13.01
CA THR A 168 -13.64 5.43 12.99
C THR A 168 -14.22 6.29 11.87
N VAL A 169 -14.60 7.52 12.21
CA VAL A 169 -15.01 8.60 11.32
C VAL A 169 -13.89 9.63 11.28
N TYR A 170 -13.71 10.26 10.14
CA TYR A 170 -12.72 11.30 9.87
C TYR A 170 -13.42 12.55 9.33
N CYS A 171 -13.00 13.73 9.77
CA CYS A 171 -13.37 15.00 9.15
C CYS A 171 -12.57 15.16 7.85
N VAL A 172 -13.24 15.29 6.72
CA VAL A 172 -12.63 15.65 5.43
C VAL A 172 -13.00 17.09 5.13
N THR A 173 -12.00 17.97 5.17
CA THR A 173 -12.16 19.39 4.83
C THR A 173 -11.54 19.63 3.47
N SER A 174 -12.33 20.18 2.54
CA SER A 174 -11.93 20.43 1.16
C SER A 174 -12.21 21.88 0.78
N THR A 175 -11.17 22.56 0.34
CA THR A 175 -11.20 23.87 -0.30
C THR A 175 -11.06 23.67 -1.81
N VAL A 176 -12.04 24.14 -2.59
CA VAL A 176 -12.01 24.12 -4.05
C VAL A 176 -11.79 25.53 -4.57
N THR A 177 -10.76 25.71 -5.40
CA THR A 177 -10.46 26.97 -6.08
C THR A 177 -10.74 26.85 -7.58
N TYR A 178 -11.62 27.70 -8.10
CA TYR A 178 -12.04 27.67 -9.51
C TYR A 178 -11.33 28.78 -10.31
N PRO A 179 -10.40 28.46 -11.26
CA PRO A 179 -9.56 29.48 -11.92
C PRO A 179 -10.31 30.48 -12.80
N ASN A 180 -11.56 30.17 -13.18
CA ASN A 180 -12.41 30.99 -14.06
C ASN A 180 -13.61 31.64 -13.34
N ALA A 181 -13.62 31.70 -12.00
CA ALA A 181 -14.74 32.27 -11.26
C ALA A 181 -14.94 33.76 -11.57
N GLN A 182 -16.19 34.17 -11.81
CA GLN A 182 -16.53 35.54 -12.20
C GLN A 182 -16.67 36.50 -11.01
N SER A 183 -16.70 35.98 -9.77
CA SER A 183 -16.70 36.76 -8.54
C SER A 183 -15.72 36.23 -7.48
N PRO A 184 -15.23 37.09 -6.56
CA PRO A 184 -14.33 36.68 -5.46
C PRO A 184 -14.98 35.76 -4.41
N THR A 185 -16.31 35.62 -4.43
CA THR A 185 -17.09 34.74 -3.53
C THR A 185 -17.41 33.38 -4.15
N GLU A 186 -17.28 33.24 -5.47
CA GLU A 186 -17.40 31.95 -6.18
C GLU A 186 -16.03 31.32 -6.48
N SER A 187 -14.93 32.04 -6.21
CA SER A 187 -13.57 31.58 -6.51
C SER A 187 -13.05 30.53 -5.52
N LYS A 188 -13.61 30.48 -4.29
CA LYS A 188 -13.22 29.55 -3.24
C LYS A 188 -14.46 28.99 -2.52
N GLU A 189 -14.66 27.69 -2.59
CA GLU A 189 -15.70 26.95 -1.87
C GLU A 189 -15.03 26.07 -0.80
N GLU A 190 -15.44 26.19 0.47
CA GLU A 190 -14.93 25.37 1.57
C GLU A 190 -16.04 24.48 2.12
N LEU A 191 -15.81 23.17 2.12
CA LEU A 191 -16.75 22.14 2.51
C LEU A 191 -16.10 21.21 3.52
N GLN A 192 -16.81 20.87 4.59
CA GLN A 192 -16.41 19.88 5.58
C GLN A 192 -17.45 18.77 5.64
N VAL A 193 -17.01 17.52 5.51
CA VAL A 193 -17.87 16.34 5.55
C VAL A 193 -17.25 15.23 6.40
N GLU A 194 -18.10 14.48 7.10
CA GLU A 194 -17.68 13.30 7.86
C GLU A 194 -17.67 12.06 6.96
N ARG A 195 -16.59 11.27 7.02
CA ARG A 195 -16.42 10.04 6.25
C ARG A 195 -15.79 8.96 7.10
N ARG A 196 -16.28 7.72 7.01
CA ARG A 196 -15.62 6.54 7.58
C ARG A 196 -14.83 5.80 6.51
N TYR A 197 -13.85 4.99 6.92
CA TYR A 197 -12.98 4.21 6.02
C TYR A 197 -13.72 3.43 4.90
N ARG A 198 -14.92 2.88 5.18
CA ARG A 198 -15.75 2.19 4.17
C ARG A 198 -16.19 3.10 3.01
N ASP A 199 -16.36 4.39 3.25
CA ASP A 199 -16.85 5.34 2.26
C ASP A 199 -15.72 5.70 1.28
N PHE A 200 -14.48 5.80 1.77
CA PHE A 200 -13.26 5.91 0.95
C PHE A 200 -13.06 4.67 0.07
N LEU A 201 -13.24 3.46 0.62
CA LEU A 201 -13.21 2.23 -0.17
C LEU A 201 -14.29 2.21 -1.26
N LEU A 202 -15.47 2.74 -0.97
CA LEU A 202 -16.55 2.84 -1.96
C LEU A 202 -16.19 3.84 -3.07
N LEU A 203 -15.59 4.99 -2.75
CA LEU A 203 -15.07 5.93 -3.75
C LEU A 203 -14.03 5.24 -4.65
N TYR A 204 -13.04 4.56 -4.08
CA TYR A 204 -12.01 3.81 -4.84
C TYR A 204 -12.65 2.80 -5.82
N GLN A 205 -13.64 2.04 -5.36
CA GLN A 205 -14.39 1.07 -6.19
C GLN A 205 -15.21 1.73 -7.29
N LEU A 206 -15.83 2.90 -7.02
CA LEU A 206 -16.59 3.64 -8.03
C LEU A 206 -15.67 4.20 -9.12
N LEU A 207 -14.57 4.86 -8.74
CA LEU A 207 -13.59 5.42 -9.68
C LEU A 207 -12.95 4.33 -10.55
N GLY A 208 -12.59 3.18 -9.97
CA GLY A 208 -12.04 2.04 -10.70
C GLY A 208 -13.05 1.35 -11.64
N ALA A 209 -14.35 1.63 -11.47
CA ALA A 209 -15.41 1.16 -12.37
C ALA A 209 -15.77 2.19 -13.45
N THR A 210 -15.71 3.50 -13.17
CA THR A 210 -16.03 4.57 -14.13
C THR A 210 -14.86 4.95 -15.05
N HIS A 211 -13.60 4.71 -14.63
CA HIS A 211 -12.40 5.07 -15.41
C HIS A 211 -11.52 3.85 -15.76
N PRO A 212 -11.98 2.93 -16.63
CA PRO A 212 -11.23 1.71 -16.97
C PRO A 212 -9.84 2.04 -17.56
N GLY A 213 -8.84 1.27 -17.14
CA GLY A 213 -7.42 1.49 -17.46
C GLY A 213 -6.74 2.61 -16.66
N THR A 214 -7.45 3.36 -15.81
CA THR A 214 -6.83 4.36 -14.92
C THR A 214 -6.30 3.71 -13.65
N ILE A 215 -5.08 4.07 -13.23
CA ILE A 215 -4.52 3.62 -11.96
C ILE A 215 -5.07 4.54 -10.86
N ILE A 216 -6.01 4.03 -10.06
CA ILE A 216 -6.59 4.79 -8.95
C ILE A 216 -5.60 4.76 -7.77
N PRO A 217 -5.29 5.90 -7.11
CA PRO A 217 -4.45 5.92 -5.92
C PRO A 217 -4.95 4.93 -4.85
N PRO A 218 -4.06 4.13 -4.23
CA PRO A 218 -4.47 3.03 -3.36
C PRO A 218 -5.07 3.52 -2.04
N ALA A 219 -6.14 2.84 -1.60
CA ALA A 219 -6.64 2.94 -0.23
C ALA A 219 -5.74 2.15 0.74
N PRO A 220 -5.55 2.61 1.99
CA PRO A 220 -4.84 1.84 3.02
C PRO A 220 -5.60 0.56 3.39
N GLU A 221 -4.90 -0.40 3.99
CA GLU A 221 -5.44 -1.76 4.20
C GLU A 221 -6.59 -1.85 5.22
N LYS A 222 -7.41 -2.90 5.03
CA LYS A 222 -8.55 -3.21 5.91
C LYS A 222 -8.11 -4.04 7.11
N GLN A 223 -7.51 -3.37 8.08
CA GLN A 223 -7.19 -3.96 9.38
C GLN A 223 -8.46 -4.17 10.23
N VAL A 224 -8.55 -5.35 10.87
CA VAL A 224 -9.66 -5.76 11.76
C VAL A 224 -9.24 -5.75 13.23
N VAL A 225 -8.05 -6.27 13.55
CA VAL A 225 -7.45 -6.30 14.89
C VAL A 225 -6.70 -4.99 15.14
N GLY A 226 -6.82 -4.37 16.32
CA GLY A 226 -6.19 -3.07 16.59
C GLY A 226 -6.79 -1.89 15.79
N ARG A 227 -7.99 -2.04 15.20
CA ARG A 227 -8.62 -1.01 14.34
C ARG A 227 -8.97 0.34 15.02
N PHE A 228 -8.74 0.45 16.32
CA PHE A 228 -8.95 1.63 17.16
C PHE A 228 -7.68 2.01 17.95
N ASP A 229 -6.53 1.45 17.57
CA ASP A 229 -5.24 1.88 18.08
C ASP A 229 -4.90 3.25 17.48
N ASP A 230 -4.43 4.20 18.31
CA ASP A 230 -4.26 5.59 17.90
C ASP A 230 -3.15 5.75 16.84
N GLU A 231 -2.05 4.99 16.95
CA GLU A 231 -0.97 4.98 15.93
C GLU A 231 -1.52 4.48 14.59
N PHE A 232 -2.30 3.40 14.63
CA PHE A 232 -2.91 2.82 13.44
C PHE A 232 -3.96 3.74 12.80
N VAL A 233 -4.76 4.41 13.63
CA VAL A 233 -5.79 5.36 13.18
C VAL A 233 -5.15 6.57 12.51
N GLU A 234 -4.05 7.10 13.04
CA GLU A 234 -3.30 8.21 12.46
C GLU A 234 -2.57 7.81 11.17
N LEU A 235 -1.90 6.66 11.15
CA LEU A 235 -1.27 6.12 9.92
C LEU A 235 -2.30 5.92 8.80
N ARG A 236 -3.50 5.43 9.14
CA ARG A 236 -4.62 5.31 8.21
C ARG A 236 -5.11 6.69 7.76
N ARG A 237 -5.27 7.67 8.65
CA ARG A 237 -5.69 9.04 8.33
C ARG A 237 -4.72 9.69 7.32
N ALA A 238 -3.42 9.63 7.58
CA ALA A 238 -2.38 10.12 6.68
C ALA A 238 -2.44 9.45 5.29
N SER A 239 -2.61 8.13 5.26
CA SER A 239 -2.75 7.36 4.02
C SER A 239 -4.01 7.72 3.22
N LEU A 240 -5.14 7.93 3.90
CA LEU A 240 -6.40 8.38 3.27
C LEU A 240 -6.27 9.81 2.71
N GLU A 241 -5.58 10.70 3.44
CA GLU A 241 -5.34 12.07 2.99
C GLU A 241 -4.49 12.09 1.72
N LYS A 242 -3.42 11.28 1.69
CA LYS A 242 -2.57 11.12 0.51
C LYS A 242 -3.33 10.54 -0.69
N MET A 243 -4.16 9.51 -0.46
CA MET A 243 -5.03 8.93 -1.50
C MET A 243 -5.97 9.98 -2.10
N ILE A 244 -6.69 10.74 -1.26
CA ILE A 244 -7.63 11.75 -1.71
C ILE A 244 -6.94 12.92 -2.41
N ARG A 245 -5.76 13.36 -1.94
CA ARG A 245 -4.95 14.38 -2.64
C ARG A 245 -4.47 13.91 -4.02
N LYS A 246 -3.94 12.69 -4.13
CA LYS A 246 -3.53 12.11 -5.43
C LYS A 246 -4.75 11.99 -6.38
N ILE A 247 -5.95 11.64 -5.89
CA ILE A 247 -7.20 11.65 -6.67
C ILE A 247 -7.57 13.08 -7.14
N ALA A 248 -7.46 14.07 -6.26
CA ALA A 248 -7.79 15.46 -6.54
C ALA A 248 -6.83 16.14 -7.53
N GLN A 249 -5.57 15.67 -7.60
CA GLN A 249 -4.57 16.11 -8.56
C GLN A 249 -4.72 15.44 -9.94
N HIS A 250 -5.31 14.24 -10.00
CA HIS A 250 -5.45 13.49 -11.25
C HIS A 250 -6.54 14.11 -12.16
N PRO A 251 -6.19 14.60 -13.37
CA PRO A 251 -7.09 15.43 -14.21
C PRO A 251 -8.46 14.83 -14.55
N ARG A 252 -8.58 13.49 -14.60
CA ARG A 252 -9.85 12.80 -14.87
C ARG A 252 -10.67 12.49 -13.62
N LEU A 253 -10.03 12.26 -12.48
CA LEU A 253 -10.70 11.81 -11.26
C LEU A 253 -11.21 13.01 -10.44
N CYS A 254 -10.50 14.14 -10.48
CA CYS A 254 -10.90 15.38 -9.80
C CYS A 254 -12.19 16.02 -10.38
N GLN A 255 -12.60 15.58 -11.57
CA GLN A 255 -13.84 15.98 -12.24
C GLN A 255 -14.98 14.95 -12.09
N ASP A 256 -14.70 13.74 -11.56
CA ASP A 256 -15.67 12.66 -11.47
C ASP A 256 -16.80 12.99 -10.47
N ASP A 257 -18.05 12.70 -10.85
CA ASP A 257 -19.22 13.02 -10.04
C ASP A 257 -19.24 12.28 -8.69
N ALA A 258 -18.70 11.06 -8.60
CA ALA A 258 -18.58 10.34 -7.34
C ALA A 258 -17.53 10.97 -6.42
N PHE A 259 -16.44 11.52 -6.97
CA PHE A 259 -15.45 12.28 -6.20
C PHE A 259 -16.04 13.60 -5.68
N ARG A 260 -16.71 14.37 -6.54
CA ARG A 260 -17.37 15.63 -6.14
C ARG A 260 -18.49 15.39 -5.13
N TYR A 261 -19.25 14.32 -5.28
CA TYR A 261 -20.26 13.88 -4.31
C TYR A 261 -19.62 13.41 -2.99
N PHE A 262 -18.47 12.74 -3.04
CA PHE A 262 -17.70 12.34 -1.86
C PHE A 262 -17.22 13.53 -1.03
N LEU A 263 -16.91 14.68 -1.63
CA LEU A 263 -16.48 15.89 -0.89
C LEU A 263 -17.64 16.76 -0.39
N SER A 264 -18.82 16.72 -1.01
CA SER A 264 -19.91 17.68 -0.75
C SER A 264 -21.13 17.11 -0.01
N ALA A 265 -21.37 15.80 -0.06
CA ALA A 265 -22.59 15.22 0.50
C ALA A 265 -22.54 15.08 2.04
N SER A 266 -23.66 15.27 2.74
CA SER A 266 -23.75 14.88 4.15
C SER A 266 -23.64 13.36 4.34
N VAL A 267 -24.22 12.56 3.44
CA VAL A 267 -24.20 11.09 3.49
C VAL A 267 -23.71 10.52 2.16
N PHE A 268 -22.60 9.77 2.19
CA PHE A 268 -22.07 9.08 1.01
C PHE A 268 -22.60 7.65 0.92
N ASP A 269 -23.66 7.44 0.12
CA ASP A 269 -24.21 6.10 -0.16
C ASP A 269 -24.38 5.82 -1.67
N LEU A 270 -24.23 4.55 -2.03
CA LEU A 270 -24.35 3.99 -3.38
C LEU A 270 -25.72 4.27 -4.02
N ARG A 271 -26.78 4.51 -3.23
CA ARG A 271 -28.11 4.92 -3.75
C ARG A 271 -28.14 6.37 -4.23
N LEU A 272 -27.28 7.23 -3.69
CA LEU A 272 -27.25 8.67 -3.99
C LEU A 272 -26.28 8.98 -5.13
N SER A 273 -25.10 8.33 -5.16
CA SER A 273 -24.20 8.38 -6.32
C SER A 273 -24.90 7.92 -7.61
N ARG A 274 -25.86 6.98 -7.51
CA ARG A 274 -26.71 6.49 -8.61
C ARG A 274 -27.63 7.53 -9.27
N ARG A 275 -27.86 8.69 -8.64
CA ARG A 275 -28.65 9.78 -9.24
C ARG A 275 -27.82 10.74 -10.11
N HIS A 276 -26.51 10.78 -9.91
CA HIS A 276 -25.59 11.62 -10.69
C HIS A 276 -24.74 10.81 -11.69
N GLY A 277 -24.46 9.52 -11.40
CA GLY A 277 -23.65 8.66 -12.27
C GLY A 277 -24.33 8.19 -13.57
N THR A 278 -23.50 7.86 -14.55
CA THR A 278 -23.86 7.37 -15.90
C THR A 278 -24.53 5.99 -15.88
N ALA A 279 -25.07 5.56 -17.04
CA ALA A 279 -25.85 4.33 -17.17
C ALA A 279 -25.12 3.06 -16.72
N GLU A 280 -23.80 2.99 -16.85
CA GLU A 280 -22.99 1.82 -16.48
C GLU A 280 -22.94 1.61 -14.97
N SER A 281 -22.90 2.68 -14.17
CA SER A 281 -23.03 2.63 -12.70
C SER A 281 -24.34 1.97 -12.24
N ARG A 282 -25.39 2.05 -13.09
CA ARG A 282 -26.72 1.44 -12.80
C ARG A 282 -26.67 -0.08 -12.97
N ALA A 283 -25.98 -0.57 -14.00
CA ALA A 283 -25.89 -2.00 -14.33
C ALA A 283 -25.27 -2.83 -13.19
N LEU A 284 -24.30 -2.27 -12.46
CA LEU A 284 -23.59 -2.97 -11.38
C LEU A 284 -24.47 -3.29 -10.16
N SER A 285 -25.69 -2.74 -10.10
CA SER A 285 -26.58 -2.81 -8.94
C SER A 285 -27.97 -3.41 -9.22
N SER A 286 -28.26 -3.81 -10.47
CA SER A 286 -29.41 -4.69 -10.76
C SER A 286 -29.14 -6.14 -10.34
N SER A 287 -27.87 -6.53 -10.24
CA SER A 287 -27.44 -7.76 -9.57
C SER A 287 -27.28 -7.52 -8.08
N GLY A 288 -28.31 -7.85 -7.29
CA GLY A 288 -28.26 -7.96 -5.83
C GLY A 288 -27.41 -9.14 -5.32
N SER A 289 -26.38 -9.52 -6.08
CA SER A 289 -25.46 -10.62 -5.82
C SER A 289 -24.07 -10.23 -6.32
N GLY A 290 -23.12 -10.09 -5.40
CA GLY A 290 -21.70 -10.04 -5.76
C GLY A 290 -21.28 -11.36 -6.41
N ILE A 291 -20.34 -11.28 -7.36
CA ILE A 291 -19.69 -12.42 -8.04
C ILE A 291 -20.64 -13.23 -8.96
N LEU A 292 -21.87 -13.58 -8.55
CA LEU A 292 -22.80 -14.43 -9.31
C LEU A 292 -23.25 -13.83 -10.65
N GLY A 293 -23.39 -12.50 -10.74
CA GLY A 293 -23.72 -11.82 -12.01
C GLY A 293 -22.65 -11.99 -13.10
N SER A 294 -21.40 -12.29 -12.72
CA SER A 294 -20.33 -12.62 -13.66
C SER A 294 -20.34 -14.09 -14.11
N ILE A 295 -21.16 -14.95 -13.52
CA ILE A 295 -21.18 -16.40 -13.82
C ILE A 295 -22.27 -16.74 -14.84
N SER A 296 -23.32 -15.92 -14.98
CA SER A 296 -24.34 -16.11 -16.02
C SER A 296 -23.80 -15.88 -17.43
N SER A 297 -22.81 -15.01 -17.62
CA SER A 297 -22.08 -14.87 -18.89
C SER A 297 -21.13 -16.05 -19.15
N VAL A 298 -20.50 -16.60 -18.11
CA VAL A 298 -19.62 -17.79 -18.20
C VAL A 298 -20.40 -19.05 -18.54
N PHE A 299 -21.64 -19.20 -18.07
CA PHE A 299 -22.54 -20.28 -18.50
C PHE A 299 -23.02 -20.18 -19.96
N SER A 300 -22.73 -19.07 -20.66
CA SER A 300 -23.07 -18.87 -22.08
C SER A 300 -21.99 -19.37 -23.06
N GLY A 301 -21.13 -20.32 -22.65
CA GLY A 301 -20.39 -21.23 -23.56
C GLY A 301 -19.41 -20.65 -24.59
N SER A 302 -19.24 -19.33 -24.67
CA SER A 302 -18.43 -18.67 -25.70
C SER A 302 -17.79 -17.34 -25.25
N THR A 303 -17.33 -17.25 -24.01
CA THR A 303 -16.44 -16.14 -23.60
C THR A 303 -15.07 -16.37 -24.23
N ALA A 304 -14.64 -15.47 -25.13
CA ALA A 304 -13.32 -15.51 -25.74
C ALA A 304 -12.23 -15.52 -24.65
N LYS A 305 -11.22 -16.38 -24.80
CA LYS A 305 -10.05 -16.35 -23.91
C LYS A 305 -9.29 -15.05 -24.14
N TYR A 306 -9.06 -14.30 -23.07
CA TYR A 306 -8.22 -13.10 -23.14
C TYR A 306 -6.80 -13.50 -23.53
N ALA A 307 -6.28 -12.84 -24.56
CA ALA A 307 -4.88 -12.87 -24.95
C ALA A 307 -4.44 -11.41 -25.08
N GLU A 308 -3.34 -11.06 -24.42
CA GLU A 308 -2.71 -9.77 -24.65
C GLU A 308 -2.11 -9.77 -26.05
N THR A 309 -2.36 -8.72 -26.82
CA THR A 309 -1.81 -8.56 -28.19
C THR A 309 -0.79 -7.42 -28.27
N ASP A 310 -0.52 -6.76 -27.14
CA ASP A 310 0.26 -5.55 -27.03
C ASP A 310 1.50 -5.86 -26.19
N GLU A 311 2.62 -6.12 -26.87
CA GLU A 311 3.90 -6.56 -26.30
C GLU A 311 4.36 -5.66 -25.15
N PHE A 312 4.23 -4.34 -25.29
CA PHE A 312 4.53 -3.37 -24.23
C PHE A 312 3.68 -3.60 -22.97
N LEU A 313 2.37 -3.89 -23.13
CA LEU A 313 1.50 -4.12 -21.98
C LEU A 313 1.75 -5.49 -21.33
N GLU A 314 2.17 -6.50 -22.08
CA GLU A 314 2.59 -7.79 -21.55
C GLU A 314 3.90 -7.67 -20.76
N GLU A 315 4.93 -7.03 -21.34
CA GLU A 315 6.21 -6.74 -20.67
C GLU A 315 5.99 -5.93 -19.39
N LYS A 316 5.25 -4.82 -19.45
CA LYS A 316 4.95 -3.98 -18.28
C LYS A 316 4.14 -4.70 -17.22
N LYS A 317 3.23 -5.61 -17.61
CA LYS A 317 2.47 -6.42 -16.65
C LYS A 317 3.39 -7.36 -15.88
N LEU A 318 4.27 -8.08 -16.59
CA LEU A 318 5.27 -8.96 -15.95
C LEU A 318 6.22 -8.16 -15.06
N TYR A 319 6.68 -7.00 -15.51
CA TYR A 319 7.52 -6.09 -14.72
C TYR A 319 6.84 -5.70 -13.39
N TRP A 320 5.57 -5.30 -13.41
CA TRP A 320 4.83 -4.94 -12.19
C TRP A 320 4.50 -6.14 -11.29
N GLU A 321 4.28 -7.34 -11.85
CA GLU A 321 4.13 -8.58 -11.08
C GLU A 321 5.43 -8.98 -10.36
N VAL A 322 6.58 -8.87 -11.02
CA VAL A 322 7.90 -9.09 -10.41
C VAL A 322 8.21 -8.02 -9.36
N MET A 323 7.88 -6.75 -9.64
CA MET A 323 8.08 -5.63 -8.72
C MET A 323 7.24 -5.78 -7.44
N ASP A 324 5.95 -6.18 -7.53
CA ASP A 324 5.11 -6.46 -6.36
C ASP A 324 5.73 -7.56 -5.47
N ALA A 325 6.19 -8.67 -6.08
CA ALA A 325 6.85 -9.75 -5.35
C ALA A 325 8.15 -9.30 -4.66
N GLN A 326 8.96 -8.47 -5.33
CA GLN A 326 10.20 -7.90 -4.77
C GLN A 326 9.91 -6.92 -3.64
N LEU A 327 8.95 -6.02 -3.80
CA LEU A 327 8.54 -5.04 -2.78
C LEU A 327 8.00 -5.74 -1.53
N ARG A 328 7.17 -6.79 -1.69
CA ARG A 328 6.68 -7.62 -0.57
C ARG A 328 7.81 -8.33 0.17
N SER A 329 8.78 -8.89 -0.55
CA SER A 329 9.96 -9.54 0.03
C SER A 329 10.86 -8.55 0.80
N LEU A 330 11.09 -7.36 0.23
CA LEU A 330 11.83 -6.29 0.88
C LEU A 330 11.10 -5.78 2.13
N TYR A 331 9.77 -5.61 2.06
CA TYR A 331 8.95 -5.22 3.20
C TYR A 331 8.97 -6.25 4.34
N GLN A 332 8.88 -7.54 4.01
CA GLN A 332 9.02 -8.63 5.00
C GLN A 332 10.40 -8.63 5.66
N THR A 333 11.45 -8.39 4.87
CA THR A 333 12.83 -8.31 5.37
C THR A 333 13.02 -7.09 6.27
N LEU A 334 12.48 -5.93 5.90
CA LEU A 334 12.52 -4.71 6.72
C LEU A 334 11.74 -4.91 8.03
N SER A 335 10.55 -5.52 7.98
CA SER A 335 9.73 -5.83 9.16
C SER A 335 10.49 -6.74 10.14
N LEU A 336 11.19 -7.77 9.64
CA LEU A 336 12.03 -8.64 10.46
C LEU A 336 13.23 -7.88 11.08
N VAL A 337 13.85 -6.97 10.33
CA VAL A 337 14.95 -6.13 10.85
C VAL A 337 14.46 -5.17 11.92
N MET A 338 13.23 -4.66 11.81
CA MET A 338 12.59 -3.82 12.83
C MET A 338 12.30 -4.63 14.10
N GLU A 339 11.70 -5.83 13.98
CA GLU A 339 11.46 -6.76 15.09
C GLU A 339 12.76 -7.13 15.83
N GLN A 340 13.82 -7.44 15.10
CA GLN A 340 15.15 -7.71 15.67
C GLN A 340 15.78 -6.49 16.35
N ARG A 341 15.55 -5.27 15.84
CA ARG A 341 16.05 -4.03 16.46
C ARG A 341 15.32 -3.70 17.76
N ASP A 342 14.02 -3.99 17.84
CA ASP A 342 13.21 -3.88 19.05
C ASP A 342 13.64 -4.90 20.13
N GLU A 343 13.90 -6.16 19.72
CA GLU A 343 14.47 -7.18 20.61
C GLU A 343 15.86 -6.79 21.13
N VAL A 344 16.75 -6.28 20.27
CA VAL A 344 18.06 -5.73 20.68
C VAL A 344 17.88 -4.57 21.66
N GLY A 345 16.95 -3.65 21.40
CA GLY A 345 16.62 -2.58 22.33
C GLY A 345 16.20 -3.11 23.70
N THR A 346 15.33 -4.11 23.74
CA THR A 346 14.85 -4.75 24.97
C THR A 346 16.00 -5.40 25.75
N VAL A 347 16.85 -6.19 25.08
CA VAL A 347 18.01 -6.87 25.70
C VAL A 347 19.03 -5.85 26.23
N VAL A 348 19.23 -4.72 25.55
CA VAL A 348 20.07 -3.61 26.03
C VAL A 348 19.51 -3.00 27.32
N SER A 349 18.18 -2.84 27.43
CA SER A 349 17.55 -2.37 28.68
C SER A 349 17.71 -3.39 29.82
N GLU A 350 17.43 -4.67 29.58
CA GLU A 350 17.60 -5.74 30.58
C GLU A 350 19.06 -5.85 31.08
N PHE A 351 20.03 -5.63 30.18
CA PHE A 351 21.45 -5.57 30.55
C PHE A 351 21.78 -4.33 31.40
N GLY A 352 21.22 -3.16 31.07
CA GLY A 352 21.31 -1.95 31.89
C GLY A 352 20.74 -2.15 33.30
N GLU A 353 19.54 -2.70 33.41
CA GLU A 353 18.92 -3.04 34.70
C GLU A 353 19.76 -4.04 35.50
N SER A 354 20.35 -5.04 34.84
CA SER A 354 21.25 -6.01 35.48
C SER A 354 22.51 -5.36 36.05
N LEU A 355 23.08 -4.37 35.35
CA LEU A 355 24.23 -3.59 35.80
C LEU A 355 23.87 -2.66 36.97
N ALA A 356 22.69 -2.03 36.96
CA ALA A 356 22.20 -1.23 38.08
C ALA A 356 21.97 -2.09 39.33
N ASN A 357 21.40 -3.28 39.17
CA ASN A 357 21.25 -4.22 40.29
C ASN A 357 22.62 -4.70 40.84
N LEU A 358 23.63 -4.82 39.99
CA LEU A 358 25.00 -5.16 40.42
C LEU A 358 25.68 -3.98 41.15
N SER A 359 25.50 -2.73 40.67
CA SER A 359 26.08 -1.55 41.33
C SER A 359 25.60 -1.38 42.77
N LEU A 360 24.32 -1.72 43.05
CA LEU A 360 23.73 -1.68 44.39
C LEU A 360 24.32 -2.68 45.39
N VAL A 361 24.97 -3.74 44.91
CA VAL A 361 25.58 -4.81 45.75
C VAL A 361 27.09 -4.63 45.87
N GLU A 362 27.71 -3.88 44.97
CA GLU A 362 29.15 -3.63 44.96
C GLU A 362 29.60 -2.79 46.17
N LEU A 363 30.73 -3.18 46.77
CA LEU A 363 31.28 -2.56 47.98
C LEU A 363 32.31 -1.48 47.67
N ASP A 364 33.00 -1.56 46.54
CA ASP A 364 33.89 -0.49 46.10
C ASP A 364 33.08 0.67 45.51
N ALA A 365 33.11 1.83 46.18
CA ALA A 365 32.36 3.01 45.78
C ALA A 365 32.75 3.53 44.38
N GLY A 366 34.00 3.30 43.96
CA GLY A 366 34.46 3.61 42.62
C GLY A 366 33.76 2.73 41.59
N LEU A 367 33.92 1.42 41.69
CA LEU A 367 33.31 0.43 40.79
C LEU A 367 31.78 0.51 40.77
N CYS A 368 31.14 0.72 41.93
CA CYS A 368 29.71 1.01 42.05
C CYS A 368 29.30 2.17 41.13
N SER A 369 29.96 3.32 41.22
CA SER A 369 29.67 4.48 40.37
C SER A 369 29.95 4.22 38.87
N LYS A 370 30.92 3.36 38.53
CA LYS A 370 31.21 3.01 37.13
C LYS A 370 30.18 2.05 36.54
N LEU A 371 29.72 1.08 37.32
CA LEU A 371 28.65 0.15 36.96
C LEU A 371 27.31 0.88 36.80
N ASP A 372 26.99 1.82 37.70
CA ASP A 372 25.78 2.64 37.59
C ASP A 372 25.80 3.55 36.36
N ALA A 373 26.94 4.21 36.08
CA ALA A 373 27.11 5.00 34.85
C ALA A 373 26.98 4.14 33.58
N LEU A 374 27.47 2.89 33.60
CA LEU A 374 27.31 1.96 32.47
C LEU A 374 25.84 1.49 32.33
N ALA A 375 25.15 1.23 33.44
CA ALA A 375 23.73 0.90 33.44
C ALA A 375 22.89 2.02 32.81
N GLN A 376 23.12 3.27 33.27
CA GLN A 376 22.48 4.45 32.69
C GLN A 376 22.80 4.61 31.20
N LEU A 377 24.03 4.31 30.74
CA LEU A 377 24.37 4.31 29.32
C LEU A 377 23.53 3.30 28.54
N GLN A 378 23.39 2.05 29.01
CA GLN A 378 22.60 1.03 28.32
C GLN A 378 21.11 1.43 28.22
N MET A 379 20.49 1.88 29.31
CA MET A 379 19.09 2.35 29.29
C MET A 379 18.90 3.56 28.35
N ASN A 380 19.92 4.41 28.23
CA ASN A 380 19.95 5.50 27.26
C ASN A 380 20.06 5.02 25.80
N LEU A 381 20.85 3.96 25.54
CA LEU A 381 20.99 3.36 24.20
C LEU A 381 19.69 2.68 23.77
N HIS A 382 18.96 2.04 24.68
CA HIS A 382 17.61 1.49 24.41
C HIS A 382 16.68 2.53 23.77
N GLN A 383 16.62 3.76 24.29
CA GLN A 383 15.83 4.87 23.72
C GLN A 383 16.29 5.34 22.33
N VAL A 384 17.54 5.04 21.92
CA VAL A 384 18.01 5.27 20.55
C VAL A 384 17.53 4.14 19.63
N HIS A 385 17.57 2.89 20.10
CA HIS A 385 17.04 1.74 19.37
C HIS A 385 15.52 1.85 19.12
N GLU A 386 14.74 2.20 20.13
CA GLU A 386 13.29 2.40 20.04
C GLU A 386 12.93 3.48 18.99
N ARG A 387 13.52 4.68 19.09
CA ARG A 387 13.31 5.76 18.11
C ARG A 387 13.73 5.37 16.69
N ARG A 388 14.78 4.54 16.54
CA ARG A 388 15.22 4.04 15.23
C ARG A 388 14.19 3.10 14.61
N VAL A 389 13.59 2.19 15.38
CA VAL A 389 12.50 1.30 14.90
C VAL A 389 11.28 2.13 14.47
N VAL A 390 10.90 3.15 15.25
CA VAL A 390 9.83 4.08 14.87
C VAL A 390 10.15 4.81 13.56
N HIS A 391 11.39 5.28 13.37
CA HIS A 391 11.78 5.93 12.13
C HIS A 391 11.83 4.98 10.92
N ASP A 392 12.34 3.76 11.10
CA ASP A 392 12.29 2.70 10.07
C ASP A 392 10.82 2.45 9.63
N ASN A 393 9.89 2.45 10.58
CA ASN A 393 8.46 2.30 10.32
C ASN A 393 7.91 3.48 9.51
N LEU A 394 8.06 4.71 10.02
CA LEU A 394 7.45 5.92 9.46
C LEU A 394 8.05 6.37 8.11
N THR A 395 9.21 5.83 7.72
CA THR A 395 9.83 6.12 6.41
C THR A 395 9.71 4.96 5.43
N LEU A 396 10.73 4.10 5.35
CA LEU A 396 10.83 3.10 4.29
C LEU A 396 9.70 2.06 4.35
N SER A 397 9.25 1.65 5.54
CA SER A 397 8.13 0.70 5.69
C SER A 397 6.81 1.27 5.14
N VAL A 398 6.45 2.50 5.49
CA VAL A 398 5.25 3.19 4.93
C VAL A 398 5.35 3.32 3.41
N THR A 399 6.52 3.72 2.89
CA THR A 399 6.74 3.87 1.44
C THR A 399 6.65 2.53 0.68
N LEU A 400 7.27 1.46 1.20
CA LEU A 400 7.17 0.12 0.61
C LEU A 400 5.71 -0.37 0.57
N ASN A 401 5.01 -0.22 1.69
CA ASN A 401 3.58 -0.54 1.79
C ASN A 401 2.74 0.24 0.77
N GLU A 402 3.02 1.51 0.53
CA GLU A 402 2.33 2.28 -0.52
C GLU A 402 2.62 1.75 -1.92
N TYR A 403 3.86 1.39 -2.24
CA TYR A 403 4.18 0.85 -3.56
C TYR A 403 3.65 -0.57 -3.80
N ILE A 404 3.54 -1.40 -2.77
CA ILE A 404 2.84 -2.69 -2.83
C ILE A 404 1.37 -2.47 -3.22
N ARG A 405 0.67 -1.56 -2.53
CA ARG A 405 -0.73 -1.23 -2.86
C ARG A 405 -0.86 -0.51 -4.22
N THR A 406 0.17 0.23 -4.63
CA THR A 406 0.23 0.85 -5.95
C THR A 406 0.34 -0.20 -7.05
N ALA A 407 1.16 -1.23 -6.88
CA ALA A 407 1.25 -2.36 -7.80
C ALA A 407 -0.08 -3.14 -7.88
N GLU A 408 -0.79 -3.33 -6.76
CA GLU A 408 -2.16 -3.86 -6.77
C GLU A 408 -3.13 -2.94 -7.55
N SER A 409 -2.97 -1.62 -7.44
CA SER A 409 -3.77 -0.64 -8.20
C SER A 409 -3.47 -0.67 -9.70
N VAL A 410 -2.22 -0.95 -10.10
CA VAL A 410 -1.84 -1.24 -11.49
C VAL A 410 -2.54 -2.52 -11.97
N GLN A 411 -2.47 -3.61 -11.20
CA GLN A 411 -3.17 -4.87 -11.53
C GLN A 411 -4.68 -4.66 -11.68
N ASN A 412 -5.30 -3.84 -10.83
CA ASN A 412 -6.71 -3.46 -10.93
C ASN A 412 -7.01 -2.64 -12.20
N ALA A 413 -6.10 -1.78 -12.65
CA ALA A 413 -6.24 -1.05 -13.92
C ALA A 413 -6.15 -1.98 -15.14
N TYR A 414 -5.25 -2.98 -15.13
CA TYR A 414 -5.24 -4.05 -16.13
C TYR A 414 -6.55 -4.86 -16.12
N ALA A 415 -7.05 -5.23 -14.93
CA ALA A 415 -8.29 -5.99 -14.79
C ALA A 415 -9.53 -5.20 -15.23
N SER A 416 -9.59 -3.89 -15.00
CA SER A 416 -10.69 -3.04 -15.48
C SER A 416 -10.68 -2.93 -17.01
N ARG A 417 -9.49 -2.76 -17.63
CA ARG A 417 -9.33 -2.81 -19.09
C ARG A 417 -9.74 -4.16 -19.69
N GLN A 418 -9.37 -5.26 -19.03
CA GLN A 418 -9.76 -6.61 -19.44
C GLN A 418 -11.29 -6.82 -19.39
N LYS A 419 -12.00 -6.22 -18.43
CA LYS A 419 -13.49 -6.25 -18.39
C LYS A 419 -14.10 -5.51 -19.58
N VAL A 420 -13.56 -4.36 -19.99
CA VAL A 420 -14.03 -3.65 -21.20
C VAL A 420 -13.83 -4.52 -22.45
N TRP A 421 -12.68 -5.19 -22.57
CA TRP A 421 -12.44 -6.16 -23.64
C TRP A 421 -13.46 -7.31 -23.63
N GLN A 422 -13.77 -7.88 -22.46
CA GLN A 422 -14.75 -8.96 -22.34
C GLN A 422 -16.16 -8.50 -22.79
N SER A 423 -16.55 -7.28 -22.43
CA SER A 423 -17.79 -6.65 -22.90
C SER A 423 -17.80 -6.45 -24.41
N TRP A 424 -16.71 -5.94 -24.99
CA TRP A 424 -16.54 -5.77 -26.44
C TRP A 424 -16.64 -7.09 -27.20
N GLN A 425 -15.94 -8.14 -26.76
CA GLN A 425 -16.00 -9.47 -27.38
C GLN A 425 -17.40 -10.10 -27.27
N SER A 426 -18.10 -9.85 -26.15
CA SER A 426 -19.49 -10.30 -25.98
C SER A 426 -20.44 -9.59 -26.95
N ALA A 427 -20.26 -8.29 -27.18
CA ALA A 427 -21.02 -7.53 -28.17
C ALA A 427 -20.72 -7.98 -29.62
N ILE A 428 -19.46 -8.28 -29.96
CA ILE A 428 -19.09 -8.89 -31.25
C ILE A 428 -19.79 -10.25 -31.43
N ALA A 429 -19.83 -11.09 -30.40
CA ALA A 429 -20.51 -12.38 -30.47
C ALA A 429 -22.02 -12.23 -30.73
N GLU A 430 -22.67 -11.24 -30.11
CA GLU A 430 -24.10 -10.98 -30.30
C GLU A 430 -24.44 -10.31 -31.64
N ALA A 431 -23.59 -9.41 -32.13
CA ALA A 431 -23.66 -8.89 -33.50
C ALA A 431 -23.53 -10.01 -34.54
N ASN A 432 -22.65 -10.99 -34.31
CA ASN A 432 -22.53 -12.16 -35.19
C ASN A 432 -23.73 -13.12 -35.09
N ARG A 433 -24.32 -13.34 -33.90
CA ARG A 433 -25.53 -14.18 -33.71
C ARG A 433 -26.76 -13.59 -34.39
N SER A 434 -26.99 -12.30 -34.21
CA SER A 434 -28.08 -11.55 -34.86
C SER A 434 -27.89 -11.51 -36.39
N LYS A 435 -26.66 -11.29 -36.89
CA LYS A 435 -26.34 -11.39 -38.33
C LYS A 435 -26.59 -12.78 -38.91
N ALA A 436 -26.15 -13.84 -38.23
CA ALA A 436 -26.43 -15.22 -38.65
C ALA A 436 -27.94 -15.55 -38.63
N THR A 437 -28.74 -14.82 -37.85
CA THR A 437 -30.20 -14.93 -37.83
C THR A 437 -30.83 -14.19 -39.01
N LEU A 438 -30.39 -12.96 -39.30
CA LEU A 438 -30.77 -12.21 -40.50
C LEU A 438 -30.51 -13.02 -41.79
N ASP A 439 -29.31 -13.62 -41.91
CA ASP A 439 -28.92 -14.43 -43.07
C ASP A 439 -29.85 -15.63 -43.30
N LYS A 440 -30.40 -16.24 -42.23
CA LYS A 440 -31.39 -17.33 -42.36
C LYS A 440 -32.70 -16.80 -42.95
N TYR A 441 -33.20 -15.67 -42.48
CA TYR A 441 -34.44 -15.06 -43.00
C TYR A 441 -34.30 -14.54 -44.43
N MET A 442 -33.15 -13.92 -44.76
CA MET A 442 -32.81 -13.53 -46.14
C MET A 442 -32.86 -14.73 -47.10
N LYS A 443 -32.36 -15.90 -46.69
CA LYS A 443 -32.39 -17.13 -47.49
C LYS A 443 -33.78 -17.76 -47.65
N HIS A 444 -34.74 -17.46 -46.78
CA HIS A 444 -36.09 -18.07 -46.81
C HIS A 444 -37.14 -17.29 -47.63
N GLY A 445 -36.81 -16.08 -48.10
CA GLY A 445 -37.47 -15.45 -49.25
C GLY A 445 -38.81 -14.73 -49.02
N LYS A 446 -38.77 -13.39 -49.19
CA LYS A 446 -39.84 -12.43 -49.58
C LYS A 446 -41.19 -12.37 -48.84
N THR A 447 -41.68 -13.40 -48.14
CA THR A 447 -42.97 -13.34 -47.41
C THR A 447 -42.87 -12.69 -46.02
N GLN A 448 -41.66 -12.34 -45.56
CA GLN A 448 -41.41 -11.79 -44.22
C GLN A 448 -40.57 -10.50 -44.27
N GLN A 449 -40.85 -9.62 -45.25
CA GLN A 449 -40.09 -8.38 -45.48
C GLN A 449 -39.97 -7.50 -44.22
N GLU A 450 -41.04 -7.36 -43.45
CA GLU A 450 -41.07 -6.61 -42.19
C GLU A 450 -40.08 -7.19 -41.15
N LYS A 451 -40.02 -8.52 -41.01
CA LYS A 451 -39.05 -9.16 -40.11
C LYS A 451 -37.62 -9.01 -40.60
N ILE A 452 -37.39 -9.05 -41.92
CA ILE A 452 -36.07 -8.78 -42.51
C ILE A 452 -35.62 -7.36 -42.15
N THR A 453 -36.51 -6.36 -42.26
CA THR A 453 -36.23 -4.98 -41.82
C THR A 453 -35.92 -4.91 -40.32
N ASN A 454 -36.72 -5.57 -39.47
CA ASN A 454 -36.50 -5.57 -38.02
C ASN A 454 -35.16 -6.21 -37.63
N TYR A 455 -34.82 -7.39 -38.16
CA TYR A 455 -33.53 -8.03 -37.92
C TYR A 455 -32.35 -7.24 -38.54
N THR A 456 -32.57 -6.49 -39.62
CA THR A 456 -31.54 -5.59 -40.18
C THR A 456 -31.24 -4.45 -39.20
N ASN A 457 -32.28 -3.85 -38.60
CA ASN A 457 -32.13 -2.81 -37.59
C ASN A 457 -31.45 -3.35 -36.32
N GLU A 458 -31.80 -4.56 -35.88
CA GLU A 458 -31.17 -5.25 -34.74
C GLU A 458 -29.66 -5.50 -34.97
N VAL A 459 -29.28 -6.00 -36.14
CA VAL A 459 -27.88 -6.19 -36.52
C VAL A 459 -27.12 -4.86 -36.54
N ASN A 460 -27.72 -3.81 -37.10
CA ASN A 460 -27.11 -2.47 -37.13
C ASN A 460 -26.89 -1.93 -35.71
N GLU A 461 -27.83 -2.13 -34.79
CA GLU A 461 -27.69 -1.69 -33.40
C GLU A 461 -26.64 -2.50 -32.63
N HIS A 462 -26.63 -3.83 -32.75
CA HIS A 462 -25.59 -4.65 -32.12
C HIS A 462 -24.19 -4.33 -32.68
N GLN A 463 -24.06 -4.07 -33.98
CA GLN A 463 -22.81 -3.65 -34.60
C GLN A 463 -22.38 -2.26 -34.10
N ARG A 464 -23.32 -1.32 -33.92
CA ARG A 464 -23.06 0.01 -33.34
C ARG A 464 -22.55 -0.09 -31.91
N VAL A 465 -23.16 -0.94 -31.08
CA VAL A 465 -22.72 -1.20 -29.70
C VAL A 465 -21.33 -1.82 -29.67
N ALA A 466 -21.04 -2.79 -30.54
CA ALA A 466 -19.71 -3.41 -30.66
C ALA A 466 -18.62 -2.37 -31.02
N SER A 467 -18.90 -1.47 -31.97
CA SER A 467 -17.95 -0.40 -32.35
C SER A 467 -17.77 0.71 -31.30
N LEU A 468 -18.75 0.94 -30.42
CA LEU A 468 -18.55 1.81 -29.26
C LEU A 468 -17.61 1.16 -28.23
N LEU A 469 -17.88 -0.09 -27.86
CA LEU A 469 -17.04 -0.82 -26.89
C LEU A 469 -15.61 -1.07 -27.41
N GLU A 470 -15.42 -1.13 -28.73
CA GLU A 470 -14.10 -1.10 -29.39
C GLU A 470 -13.34 0.19 -29.10
N ALA A 471 -14.01 1.35 -29.27
CA ALA A 471 -13.45 2.66 -28.99
C ALA A 471 -13.16 2.86 -27.49
N ASP A 472 -14.04 2.35 -26.62
CA ASP A 472 -13.84 2.39 -25.16
C ASP A 472 -12.65 1.52 -24.73
N TYR A 473 -12.48 0.31 -25.30
CA TYR A 473 -11.30 -0.53 -25.08
C TYR A 473 -10.01 0.14 -25.59
N ALA A 474 -10.04 0.76 -26.77
CA ALA A 474 -8.91 1.50 -27.31
C ALA A 474 -8.54 2.71 -26.43
N ASN A 475 -9.53 3.44 -25.92
CA ASN A 475 -9.33 4.53 -24.96
C ASN A 475 -8.74 4.02 -23.65
N ALA A 476 -9.32 3.00 -23.01
CA ALA A 476 -8.80 2.39 -21.78
C ALA A 476 -7.36 1.88 -21.95
N THR A 477 -7.01 1.35 -23.12
CA THR A 477 -5.65 0.92 -23.48
C THR A 477 -4.69 2.11 -23.58
N LYS A 478 -5.10 3.21 -24.23
CA LYS A 478 -4.32 4.46 -24.29
C LYS A 478 -4.13 5.10 -22.90
N VAL A 479 -5.16 5.05 -22.05
CA VAL A 479 -5.11 5.54 -20.67
C VAL A 479 -4.09 4.73 -19.87
N LEU A 480 -4.21 3.40 -19.86
CA LEU A 480 -3.31 2.53 -19.10
C LEU A 480 -1.84 2.77 -19.48
N LYS A 481 -1.53 2.89 -20.78
CA LYS A 481 -0.17 3.24 -21.23
C LYS A 481 0.30 4.61 -20.71
N SER A 482 -0.58 5.61 -20.69
CA SER A 482 -0.25 6.94 -20.18
C SER A 482 -0.07 6.97 -18.66
N GLU A 483 -0.87 6.23 -17.89
CA GLU A 483 -0.76 6.18 -16.43
C GLU A 483 0.47 5.36 -15.99
N LEU A 484 0.78 4.26 -16.69
CA LEU A 484 2.01 3.48 -16.48
C LEU A 484 3.28 4.33 -16.67
N GLY A 485 3.30 5.25 -17.64
CA GLY A 485 4.42 6.18 -17.83
C GLY A 485 4.62 7.12 -16.62
N LYS A 486 3.57 7.85 -16.24
CA LYS A 486 3.64 8.80 -15.11
C LYS A 486 4.05 8.13 -13.80
N ILE A 487 3.45 6.98 -13.50
CA ILE A 487 3.65 6.32 -12.20
C ILE A 487 5.06 5.72 -12.07
N GLU A 488 5.72 5.40 -13.19
CA GLU A 488 7.11 4.98 -13.19
C GLU A 488 8.07 6.16 -12.92
N GLU A 489 7.78 7.35 -13.45
CA GLU A 489 8.52 8.59 -13.18
C GLU A 489 8.34 9.01 -11.71
N GLU A 490 7.10 9.22 -11.26
CA GLU A 490 6.76 9.66 -9.89
C GLU A 490 7.34 8.72 -8.81
N ARG A 491 7.24 7.40 -9.02
CA ARG A 491 7.75 6.39 -8.08
C ARG A 491 9.26 6.51 -7.84
N VAL A 492 10.04 6.77 -8.88
CA VAL A 492 11.51 6.77 -8.76
C VAL A 492 11.97 7.90 -7.86
N GLU A 493 11.39 9.09 -8.00
CA GLU A 493 11.71 10.25 -7.17
C GLU A 493 11.24 10.06 -5.71
N GLU A 494 9.97 9.65 -5.49
CA GLU A 494 9.41 9.47 -4.15
C GLU A 494 10.05 8.28 -3.40
N PHE A 495 10.38 7.17 -4.08
CA PHE A 495 11.13 6.06 -3.47
C PHE A 495 12.56 6.46 -3.12
N LYS A 496 13.27 7.18 -4.01
CA LYS A 496 14.62 7.67 -3.75
C LYS A 496 14.65 8.57 -2.51
N ALA A 497 13.74 9.55 -2.43
CA ALA A 497 13.67 10.46 -1.28
C ALA A 497 13.43 9.72 0.04
N SER A 498 12.54 8.73 0.06
CA SER A 498 12.31 7.89 1.25
C SER A 498 13.54 7.09 1.67
N VAL A 499 14.29 6.54 0.71
CA VAL A 499 15.57 5.85 0.98
C VAL A 499 16.64 6.82 1.50
N GLU A 500 16.71 8.03 0.96
CA GLU A 500 17.63 9.08 1.44
C GLU A 500 17.34 9.43 2.91
N THR A 501 16.08 9.75 3.25
CA THR A 501 15.68 10.04 4.64
C THR A 501 15.92 8.85 5.59
N TRP A 502 15.66 7.62 5.13
CA TRP A 502 15.92 6.41 5.90
C TRP A 502 17.42 6.21 6.20
N LEU A 503 18.29 6.40 5.19
CA LEU A 503 19.74 6.29 5.36
C LEU A 503 20.31 7.40 6.24
N GLU A 504 19.85 8.64 6.08
CA GLU A 504 20.24 9.78 6.92
C GLU A 504 19.93 9.52 8.40
N SER A 505 18.73 9.01 8.71
CA SER A 505 18.36 8.67 10.09
C SER A 505 19.13 7.48 10.66
N ILE A 506 19.51 6.49 9.83
CA ILE A 506 20.40 5.40 10.25
C ILE A 506 21.78 5.95 10.63
N ILE A 507 22.32 6.86 9.82
CA ILE A 507 23.59 7.52 10.07
C ILE A 507 23.53 8.35 11.36
N GLU A 508 22.47 9.13 11.55
CA GLU A 508 22.31 9.99 12.73
C GLU A 508 22.12 9.19 14.01
N SER A 509 21.29 8.13 13.98
CA SER A 509 21.16 7.19 15.10
C SER A 509 22.50 6.56 15.47
N GLN A 510 23.34 6.26 14.48
CA GLN A 510 24.66 5.66 14.74
C GLN A 510 25.67 6.66 15.32
N LYS A 511 25.63 7.93 14.91
CA LYS A 511 26.39 9.01 15.56
C LYS A 511 25.95 9.18 17.00
N GLU A 512 24.64 9.23 17.27
CA GLU A 512 24.12 9.39 18.63
C GLU A 512 24.59 8.25 19.57
N ILE A 513 24.70 7.02 19.06
CA ILE A 513 25.30 5.89 19.78
C ILE A 513 26.79 6.15 20.06
N ILE A 514 27.56 6.61 19.08
CA ILE A 514 29.00 6.92 19.23
C ILE A 514 29.20 8.02 20.27
N ASP A 515 28.49 9.15 20.15
CA ASP A 515 28.59 10.30 21.07
C ASP A 515 28.30 9.90 22.51
N ARG A 516 27.31 9.02 22.73
CA ARG A 516 26.96 8.47 24.06
C ARG A 516 28.08 7.59 24.62
N TRP A 517 28.72 6.75 23.80
CA TRP A 517 29.88 5.94 24.20
C TRP A 517 31.14 6.79 24.48
N GLU A 518 31.43 7.79 23.63
CA GLU A 518 32.56 8.70 23.84
C GLU A 518 32.38 9.53 25.11
N THR A 519 31.18 10.07 25.33
CA THR A 519 30.84 10.82 26.55
C THR A 519 31.05 9.96 27.80
N PHE A 520 30.58 8.71 27.79
CA PHE A 520 30.83 7.76 28.88
C PHE A 520 32.33 7.53 29.09
N LEU A 521 33.10 7.25 28.03
CA LEU A 521 34.54 6.99 28.14
C LEU A 521 35.29 8.19 28.74
N GLN A 522 34.97 9.41 28.31
CA GLN A 522 35.56 10.65 28.84
C GLN A 522 35.24 10.84 30.33
N GLN A 523 33.98 10.60 30.75
CA GLN A 523 33.59 10.64 32.17
C GLN A 523 34.35 9.60 32.99
N GLN A 524 34.57 8.40 32.46
CA GLN A 524 35.33 7.36 33.16
C GLN A 524 36.80 7.71 33.34
N GLN A 525 37.41 8.41 32.38
CA GLN A 525 38.81 8.88 32.44
C GLN A 525 39.02 10.05 33.39
N GLN A 526 38.04 10.95 33.54
CA GLN A 526 38.12 12.11 34.46
C GLN A 526 37.95 11.74 35.95
N GLN A 527 37.56 10.49 36.24
CA GLN A 527 37.38 9.94 37.59
C GLN A 527 38.57 9.07 38.07
N VAL A 528 39.71 9.15 37.38
CA VAL A 528 40.99 8.47 37.72
C VAL A 528 42.03 9.52 38.09
#